data_AF-A0A7J0D2G9-F1
#
_entry.id   AF-A0A7J0D2G9-F1
#
_cell.length_a   1.000
_cell.length_b   1.000
_cell.length_c   1.000
_cell.angle_alpha   90.00
_cell.angle_beta   90.00
_cell.angle_gamma   90.00
#
_symmetry.space_group_name_H-M   'P 1'
#
loop_
_entity.id
_entity.type
_entity.pdbx_description
1 polymer ?
#
loop_
_entity_poly.entity_id
_entity_poly.type
_entity_poly.pdbx_seq_one_letter_code
_entity_poly.pdbx_strand_id
1 'polypeptide(L)'
;MSTPDHTASWVAVALVVLATVLVGGFGLRISRTTSDFYVASRTVRPRLNAAAISGEYLSAASFLGVAGLVLLHGPDMLWYPVGYTAGYLVLLVFVAAPLRRSGRTPCRTSPRGGSNRCRSAGW
;
A
#
# COMPACT_ATOMS: atom_id res chain seq x y z
N MET A 1 41.10 5.08 11.57
CA MET A 1 40.25 5.02 10.36
C MET A 1 40.09 3.55 10.01
N SER A 2 39.13 2.88 10.63
CA SER A 2 38.84 1.45 10.41
C SER A 2 38.20 1.30 9.03
N THR A 3 38.70 0.37 8.23
CA THR A 3 38.11 0.00 6.93
C THR A 3 36.65 -0.40 7.12
N PRO A 4 35.72 -0.01 6.23
CA PRO A 4 34.33 -0.42 6.35
C PRO A 4 34.19 -1.93 6.16
N ASP A 5 33.51 -2.61 7.08
CA ASP A 5 33.13 -4.02 6.96
C ASP A 5 31.99 -4.15 5.94
N HIS A 6 32.35 -4.13 4.65
CA HIS A 6 31.40 -4.27 3.53
C HIS A 6 30.58 -5.57 3.63
N THR A 7 31.15 -6.58 4.27
CA THR A 7 30.49 -7.86 4.60
C THR A 7 29.19 -7.65 5.37
N ALA A 8 29.15 -6.74 6.34
CA ALA A 8 27.95 -6.44 7.10
C ALA A 8 26.83 -5.85 6.21
N SER A 9 27.19 -4.94 5.28
CA SER A 9 26.23 -4.36 4.33
C SER A 9 25.68 -5.42 3.37
N TRP A 10 26.53 -6.29 2.80
CA TRP A 10 26.09 -7.37 1.93
C TRP A 10 25.18 -8.37 2.63
N VAL A 11 25.50 -8.71 3.88
CA VAL A 11 24.66 -9.59 4.72
C VAL A 11 23.30 -8.95 4.98
N ALA A 12 23.26 -7.66 5.33
CA ALA A 12 22.01 -6.95 5.56
C ALA A 12 21.12 -6.90 4.29
N VAL A 13 21.72 -6.59 3.13
CA VAL A 13 21.00 -6.58 1.84
C VAL A 13 20.46 -7.97 1.51
N ALA A 14 21.30 -9.01 1.61
CA ALA A 14 20.88 -10.38 1.34
C ALA A 14 19.74 -10.83 2.26
N LEU A 15 19.79 -10.48 3.55
CA LEU A 15 18.74 -10.80 4.52
C LEU A 15 17.42 -10.13 4.16
N VAL A 16 17.43 -8.83 3.84
CA VAL A 16 16.21 -8.10 3.45
C VAL A 16 15.60 -8.66 2.16
N VAL A 17 16.43 -8.94 1.16
CA VAL A 17 15.97 -9.54 -0.11
C VAL A 17 15.35 -10.92 0.15
N LEU A 18 16.04 -11.78 0.90
CA LEU A 18 15.55 -13.12 1.23
C LEU A 18 14.24 -13.03 2.01
N ALA A 19 14.15 -12.18 3.03
CA ALA A 19 12.94 -11.99 3.83
C ALA A 19 11.76 -11.52 2.96
N THR A 20 11.99 -10.56 2.06
CA THR A 20 10.95 -10.05 1.15
C THR A 20 10.45 -11.13 0.20
N VAL A 21 11.37 -11.91 -0.38
CA VAL A 21 11.03 -13.03 -1.28
C VAL A 21 10.29 -14.14 -0.53
N LEU A 22 10.70 -14.47 0.69
CA LEU A 22 10.03 -15.49 1.51
C LEU A 22 8.61 -15.07 1.89
N VAL A 23 8.42 -13.82 2.36
CA VAL A 23 7.10 -13.29 2.71
C VAL A 23 6.19 -13.21 1.49
N GLY A 24 6.68 -12.65 0.38
CA GLY A 24 5.92 -12.56 -0.88
C GLY A 24 5.59 -13.95 -1.45
N GLY A 25 6.57 -14.85 -1.47
CA GLY A 25 6.41 -16.22 -1.97
C GLY A 25 5.45 -17.06 -1.12
N PHE A 26 5.47 -16.90 0.20
CA PHE A 26 4.51 -17.56 1.09
C PHE A 26 3.08 -17.04 0.87
N GLY A 27 2.91 -15.72 0.70
CA GLY A 27 1.62 -15.13 0.34
C GLY A 27 1.06 -15.68 -0.97
N LEU A 28 1.89 -15.80 -2.01
CA LEU A 28 1.50 -16.38 -3.29
C LEU A 28 1.16 -17.88 -3.21
N ARG A 29 1.80 -18.64 -2.30
CA ARG A 29 1.49 -20.07 -2.09
C ARG A 29 0.09 -20.29 -1.50
N ILE A 30 -0.43 -19.34 -0.74
CA ILE A 30 -1.76 -19.41 -0.12
C ILE A 30 -2.85 -19.03 -1.14
N SER A 31 -2.58 -18.07 -2.02
CA SER A 31 -3.53 -17.58 -3.03
C SER A 31 -3.24 -18.18 -4.41
N ARG A 32 -3.50 -19.48 -4.60
CA ARG A 32 -3.16 -20.19 -5.86
C ARG A 32 -4.13 -19.93 -7.01
N THR A 33 -5.36 -19.48 -6.73
CA THR A 33 -6.40 -19.31 -7.75
C THR A 33 -6.77 -17.84 -7.94
N THR A 34 -7.11 -17.45 -9.17
CA THR A 34 -7.62 -16.10 -9.48
C THR A 34 -8.86 -15.76 -8.64
N SER A 35 -9.71 -16.76 -8.38
CA SER A 35 -10.89 -16.62 -7.51
C SER A 35 -10.50 -16.24 -6.07
N ASP A 36 -9.42 -16.82 -5.52
CA ASP A 36 -8.94 -16.46 -4.18
C ASP A 36 -8.50 -15.00 -4.11
N PHE A 37 -7.82 -14.47 -5.13
CA PHE A 37 -7.42 -13.05 -5.14
C PHE A 37 -8.61 -12.09 -5.21
N TYR A 38 -9.61 -12.39 -6.05
CA TYR A 38 -10.79 -11.54 -6.17
C TYR A 38 -11.73 -11.63 -4.95
N VAL A 39 -11.85 -12.79 -4.31
CA VAL A 39 -12.69 -12.99 -3.12
C VAL A 39 -11.98 -12.53 -1.84
N ALA A 40 -10.64 -12.64 -1.75
CA ALA A 40 -9.86 -12.24 -0.57
C ALA A 40 -9.98 -10.76 -0.21
N SER A 41 -10.41 -9.89 -1.14
CA SER A 41 -10.68 -8.48 -0.85
C SER A 41 -11.69 -8.28 0.31
N ARG A 42 -12.51 -9.29 0.64
CA ARG A 42 -13.44 -9.26 1.78
C ARG A 42 -12.84 -9.76 3.10
N THR A 43 -11.72 -10.47 3.07
CA THR A 43 -11.10 -11.11 4.25
C THR A 43 -9.82 -10.42 4.74
N VAL A 44 -9.20 -9.53 3.94
CA VAL A 44 -8.01 -8.77 4.37
C VAL A 44 -8.38 -7.77 5.47
N ARG A 45 -7.69 -7.86 6.62
CA ARG A 45 -7.91 -6.95 7.75
C ARG A 45 -7.53 -5.51 7.35
N PRO A 46 -8.33 -4.48 7.72
CA PRO A 46 -8.05 -3.09 7.38
C PRO A 46 -6.65 -2.61 7.79
N ARG A 47 -6.11 -3.13 8.91
CA ARG A 47 -4.77 -2.82 9.39
C ARG A 47 -3.66 -3.34 8.46
N LEU A 48 -3.82 -4.53 7.90
CA LEU A 48 -2.84 -5.10 6.96
C LEU A 48 -2.84 -4.33 5.64
N ASN A 49 -4.02 -3.92 5.17
CA ASN A 49 -4.14 -3.07 3.99
C ASN A 49 -3.52 -1.68 4.22
N ALA A 50 -3.77 -1.07 5.39
CA ALA A 50 -3.14 0.20 5.75
C ALA A 50 -1.61 0.08 5.83
N ALA A 51 -1.09 -1.01 6.42
CA ALA A 51 0.34 -1.28 6.50
C ALA A 51 0.99 -1.42 5.12
N ALA A 52 0.32 -2.11 4.17
CA ALA A 52 0.81 -2.25 2.79
C ALA A 52 0.90 -0.89 2.08
N ILE A 53 -0.14 -0.06 2.19
CA ILE A 53 -0.17 1.30 1.61
C ILE A 53 0.92 2.18 2.22
N SER A 54 1.08 2.17 3.55
CA SER A 54 2.16 2.91 4.21
C SER A 54 3.55 2.40 3.86
N GLY A 55 3.70 1.10 3.61
CA GLY A 55 4.96 0.50 3.20
C GLY A 55 5.41 0.98 1.82
N GLU A 56 4.48 1.12 0.88
CA GLU A 56 4.77 1.67 -0.44
C GLU A 56 5.20 3.15 -0.35
N TYR A 57 4.52 3.92 0.50
CA TYR A 57 4.90 5.32 0.76
C TYR A 57 6.33 5.45 1.33
N LEU A 58 6.73 4.52 2.21
CA LEU A 58 8.04 4.46 2.87
C LEU A 58 9.13 3.79 2.02
N SER A 59 8.90 3.54 0.72
CA SER A 59 9.86 2.87 -0.15
C SER A 59 11.26 3.50 -0.15
N ALA A 60 12.27 2.73 -0.58
CA ALA A 60 13.66 3.16 -0.69
C ALA A 60 13.83 4.43 -1.54
N ALA A 61 13.00 4.60 -2.57
CA ALA A 61 12.99 5.83 -3.37
C ALA A 61 12.64 7.07 -2.54
N SER A 62 11.66 6.97 -1.63
CA SER A 62 11.29 8.06 -0.72
C SER A 62 12.44 8.38 0.25
N PHE A 63 13.06 7.37 0.85
CA PHE A 63 14.19 7.57 1.76
C PHE A 63 15.42 8.16 1.07
N LEU A 64 15.83 7.58 -0.05
CA LEU A 64 16.97 8.05 -0.83
C LEU A 64 16.69 9.43 -1.44
N GLY A 65 15.45 9.72 -1.83
CA GLY A 65 15.04 11.02 -2.35
C GLY A 65 15.19 12.13 -1.31
N VAL A 66 14.70 11.91 -0.09
CA VAL A 66 14.86 12.88 1.02
C VAL A 66 16.32 13.01 1.41
N ALA A 67 17.04 11.90 1.53
CA ALA A 67 18.47 11.92 1.82
C ALA A 67 19.27 12.69 0.75
N GLY A 68 18.90 12.53 -0.53
CA GLY A 68 19.49 13.27 -1.64
C GLY A 68 19.19 14.77 -1.60
N LEU A 69 17.94 15.15 -1.31
CA LEU A 69 17.56 16.57 -1.14
C LEU A 69 18.35 17.22 0.01
N VAL A 70 18.46 16.53 1.15
CA VAL A 70 19.21 17.03 2.30
C VAL A 70 20.70 17.12 1.99
N LEU A 71 21.25 16.16 1.24
CA LEU A 71 22.65 16.20 0.80
C LEU A 71 22.96 17.41 -0.09
N LEU A 72 22.03 17.78 -0.97
CA LEU A 72 22.22 18.87 -1.93
C LEU A 72 21.90 20.26 -1.38
N HIS A 73 20.91 20.37 -0.50
CA HIS A 73 20.33 21.66 -0.08
C HIS A 73 20.35 21.87 1.44
N GLY A 74 20.88 20.90 2.21
CA GLY A 74 21.02 20.99 3.64
C GLY A 74 19.79 20.54 4.45
N PRO A 75 19.84 20.67 5.78
CA PRO A 75 18.82 20.15 6.70
C PRO A 75 17.48 20.88 6.61
N ASP A 76 17.44 22.09 6.07
CA ASP A 76 16.19 22.87 5.92
C ASP A 76 15.16 22.16 5.03
N MET A 77 15.60 21.22 4.19
CA MET A 77 14.73 20.40 3.34
C MET A 77 13.95 19.32 4.11
N LEU A 78 14.20 19.11 5.41
CA LEU A 78 13.48 18.14 6.24
C LEU A 78 11.97 18.42 6.33
N TRP A 79 11.51 19.61 5.95
CA TRP A 79 10.09 19.92 5.82
C TRP A 79 9.41 19.30 4.59
N TYR A 80 10.16 19.01 3.52
CA TYR A 80 9.61 18.37 2.30
C TYR A 80 8.95 17.01 2.56
N PRO A 81 9.54 16.08 3.34
CA PRO A 81 8.86 14.84 3.76
C PRO A 81 7.50 15.08 4.42
N VAL A 82 7.38 16.12 5.25
CA VAL A 82 6.12 16.46 5.94
C VAL A 82 5.09 16.91 4.92
N GLY A 83 5.47 17.80 4.00
CA GLY A 83 4.60 18.27 2.91
C GLY A 83 4.17 17.13 1.97
N TYR A 84 5.10 16.26 1.58
CA TYR A 84 4.81 15.08 0.76
C TYR A 84 3.83 14.13 1.47
N THR A 85 3.98 13.92 2.78
CA THR A 85 3.06 13.06 3.57
C THR A 85 1.67 13.67 3.66
N ALA A 86 1.59 14.99 3.89
CA ALA A 86 0.32 15.71 3.91
C ALA A 86 -0.39 15.62 2.55
N GLY A 87 0.34 15.83 1.45
CA GLY A 87 -0.18 15.68 0.10
C GLY A 87 -0.68 14.26 -0.20
N TYR A 88 0.04 13.24 0.26
CA TYR A 88 -0.37 11.84 0.14
C TYR A 88 -1.67 11.55 0.91
N LEU A 89 -1.83 12.07 2.13
CA LEU A 89 -3.06 11.93 2.91
C LEU A 89 -4.24 12.64 2.25
N VAL A 90 -4.03 13.85 1.74
CA VAL A 90 -5.04 14.59 0.97
C VAL A 90 -5.45 13.76 -0.25
N LEU A 91 -4.50 13.29 -1.06
CA LEU A 91 -4.77 12.41 -2.20
C LEU A 91 -5.58 11.18 -1.78
N LEU A 92 -5.18 10.49 -0.71
CA LEU A 92 -5.90 9.32 -0.22
C LEU A 92 -7.34 9.66 0.19
N VAL A 93 -7.59 10.76 0.90
CA VAL A 93 -8.94 11.17 1.29
C VAL A 93 -9.79 11.53 0.06
N PHE A 94 -9.24 12.33 -0.85
CA PHE A 94 -9.97 12.83 -2.01
C PHE A 94 -10.12 11.82 -3.15
N VAL A 95 -9.24 10.85 -3.30
CA VAL A 95 -9.32 9.82 -4.35
C VAL A 95 -9.94 8.53 -3.82
N ALA A 96 -9.58 8.08 -2.61
CA ALA A 96 -10.17 6.87 -2.06
C ALA A 96 -11.65 7.05 -1.69
N ALA A 97 -12.09 8.24 -1.26
CA ALA A 97 -13.49 8.45 -0.91
C ALA A 97 -14.46 8.39 -2.13
N PRO A 98 -14.17 9.00 -3.29
CA PRO A 98 -14.96 8.80 -4.51
C PRO A 98 -14.90 7.36 -5.02
N LEU A 99 -13.73 6.72 -5.03
CA LEU A 99 -13.58 5.34 -5.50
C LEU A 99 -14.37 4.34 -4.64
N ARG A 100 -14.53 4.60 -3.34
CA ARG A 100 -15.43 3.81 -2.46
C ARG A 100 -16.91 4.00 -2.77
N ARG A 101 -17.31 5.13 -3.35
CA ARG A 101 -18.72 5.42 -3.71
C ARG A 101 -19.10 4.91 -5.10
N SER A 102 -18.18 4.91 -6.07
CA SER A 102 -18.43 4.50 -7.45
C SER A 102 -18.57 2.99 -7.67
N GLY A 103 -18.16 2.16 -6.70
CA GLY A 103 -18.43 0.71 -6.71
C GLY A 103 -19.89 0.33 -6.41
N ARG A 104 -20.73 1.30 -6.02
CA ARG A 104 -22.17 1.07 -5.82
C ARG A 104 -22.85 1.20 -7.16
N THR A 105 -22.95 0.11 -7.91
CA THR A 105 -23.86 0.04 -9.05
C THR A 105 -25.24 0.46 -8.56
N PRO A 106 -25.87 1.49 -9.15
CA PRO A 106 -27.28 1.72 -8.92
C PRO A 106 -27.98 0.42 -9.26
N CYS A 107 -28.75 -0.10 -8.29
CA CYS A 107 -29.73 -1.16 -8.47
C CYS A 107 -30.62 -0.72 -9.65
N ARG A 108 -30.20 -1.06 -10.87
CA ARG A 108 -30.91 -0.76 -12.10
C ARG A 108 -32.18 -1.57 -12.00
N THR A 109 -33.27 -0.90 -11.66
CA THR A 109 -34.61 -1.48 -11.64
C THR A 109 -34.88 -2.01 -13.04
N SER A 110 -34.78 -3.33 -13.19
CA SER A 110 -35.38 -4.04 -14.31
C SER A 110 -36.88 -3.73 -14.33
N PRO A 111 -37.52 -3.53 -15.50
CA PRO A 111 -38.96 -3.29 -15.59
C PRO A 111 -39.84 -4.46 -15.15
N ARG A 112 -39.25 -5.59 -14.72
CA ARG A 112 -40.01 -6.76 -14.26
C ARG A 112 -40.01 -6.79 -12.73
N GLY A 113 -41.22 -6.72 -12.19
CA GLY A 113 -41.49 -6.42 -10.80
C GLY A 113 -40.97 -7.43 -9.78
N GLY A 114 -40.87 -6.94 -8.55
CA GLY A 114 -41.04 -7.75 -7.33
C GLY A 114 -39.82 -8.52 -6.85
N SER A 115 -38.95 -7.88 -6.08
CA SER A 115 -38.58 -8.36 -4.73
C SER A 115 -37.59 -7.40 -4.05
N ASN A 116 -37.76 -7.22 -2.74
CA ASN A 116 -37.05 -6.27 -1.87
C ASN A 116 -35.56 -6.61 -1.63
N ARG A 117 -34.80 -7.04 -2.65
CA ARG A 117 -33.39 -7.49 -2.50
C ARG A 117 -32.34 -6.41 -2.68
N CYS A 118 -32.70 -5.12 -2.59
CA CYS A 118 -31.72 -4.01 -2.56
C CYS A 118 -31.46 -3.49 -1.12
N ARG A 119 -31.64 -4.35 -0.09
CA ARG A 119 -31.22 -4.12 1.31
C ARG A 119 -30.22 -5.19 1.77
N SER A 120 -28.98 -5.16 1.28
CA SER A 120 -27.82 -5.75 1.99
C SER A 120 -26.48 -5.54 1.27
N ALA A 121 -26.30 -4.46 0.53
CA ALA A 121 -24.94 -3.95 0.26
C ALA A 121 -24.45 -3.18 1.49
N GLY A 122 -24.43 -3.90 2.62
CA GLY A 122 -23.68 -3.58 3.82
C GLY A 122 -22.31 -4.23 3.65
N TRP A 123 -21.29 -3.43 3.97
CA TRP A 123 -19.91 -3.88 4.09
C TRP A 123 -19.79 -4.95 5.16
#